data_AF-A0A4Y7U4X4-F1
#
_entry.id   AF-A0A4Y7U4X4-F1
#
_cell.length_a   1.000
_cell.length_b   1.000
_cell.length_c   1.000
_cell.angle_alpha   90.00
_cell.angle_beta   90.00
_cell.angle_gamma   90.00
#
_symmetry.space_group_name_H-M   'P 1'
#
loop_
_entity.id
_entity.type
_entity.pdbx_description
1 polymer ?
#
loop_
_entity_poly.entity_id
_entity_poly.type
_entity_poly.pdbx_seq_one_letter_code
_entity_poly.pdbx_strand_id
1 'polypeptide(L)'
;LAQLGKTPFIQNEKPNPYDEAVSLIWYLENVFYATSGEIVHYLQKNILQGKAIQNKLIKLGFWPGGDRDGNPFVTTEITLKVAERLRTSILKCYYVEMRNLKRKLTFSGVDTLVSELEQKLYRSVFYSKGEIYITLEELLTQL
;
A
#
# COMPACT_ATOMS: atom_id res chain seq x y z
N LEU A 1 -0.35 -20.83 17.96
CA LEU A 1 0.48 -21.93 17.41
C LEU A 1 -0.35 -23.12 16.90
N ALA A 2 -1.47 -23.52 17.52
CA ALA A 2 -2.29 -24.66 17.05
C ALA A 2 -3.06 -24.46 15.73
N GLN A 3 -3.20 -23.23 15.22
CA GLN A 3 -3.87 -22.98 13.93
C GLN A 3 -3.02 -23.34 12.72
N LEU A 4 -1.69 -23.23 12.82
CA LEU A 4 -0.76 -23.57 11.73
C LEU A 4 -0.84 -25.05 11.32
N GLY A 5 -1.20 -25.96 12.24
CA GLY A 5 -1.36 -27.39 11.94
C GLY A 5 -2.67 -27.76 11.23
N LYS A 6 -3.65 -26.84 11.16
CA LYS A 6 -4.94 -27.08 10.47
C LYS A 6 -4.99 -26.45 9.07
N THR A 7 -4.05 -25.55 8.76
CA THR A 7 -3.92 -24.95 7.43
C THR A 7 -2.94 -25.78 6.62
N PRO A 8 -3.33 -26.38 5.48
CA PRO A 8 -2.40 -27.08 4.62
C PRO A 8 -1.35 -26.07 4.12
N PHE A 9 -0.07 -26.30 4.45
CA PHE A 9 1.04 -25.49 3.92
C PHE A 9 1.34 -25.79 2.45
N ILE A 10 0.89 -26.95 1.98
CA ILE A 10 1.07 -27.41 0.60
C ILE A 10 -0.27 -27.21 -0.10
N GLN A 11 -0.29 -26.31 -1.08
CA GLN A 11 -1.40 -26.24 -2.03
C GLN A 11 -1.23 -27.37 -3.05
N ASN A 12 -2.27 -28.17 -3.23
CA ASN A 12 -2.27 -29.26 -4.21
C ASN A 12 -2.34 -28.74 -5.66
N GLU A 13 -2.83 -27.52 -5.85
CA GLU A 13 -2.95 -26.85 -7.14
C GLU A 13 -1.97 -25.68 -7.21
N LYS A 14 -1.39 -25.46 -8.39
CA LYS A 14 -0.52 -24.31 -8.63
C LYS A 14 -1.37 -23.04 -8.62
N PRO A 15 -1.01 -22.00 -7.85
CA PRO A 15 -1.72 -20.73 -7.87
C PRO A 15 -1.69 -20.13 -9.28
N ASN A 16 -2.76 -19.43 -9.65
CA ASN A 16 -2.71 -18.64 -10.87
C ASN A 16 -1.81 -17.39 -10.65
N PRO A 17 -1.29 -16.74 -11.71
CA PRO A 17 -0.39 -15.60 -11.53
C PRO A 17 -0.98 -14.41 -10.75
N TYR A 18 -2.30 -14.26 -10.73
CA TYR A 18 -2.96 -13.25 -9.92
C TYR A 18 -2.93 -13.62 -8.42
N ASP A 19 -3.14 -14.88 -8.06
CA ASP A 19 -3.07 -15.34 -6.67
C ASP A 19 -1.66 -15.17 -6.09
N GLU A 20 -0.62 -15.48 -6.88
CA GLU A 20 0.77 -15.23 -6.53
C GLU A 20 1.02 -13.74 -6.25
N ALA A 21 0.50 -12.87 -7.12
CA ALA A 21 0.60 -11.42 -6.94
C ALA A 21 -0.13 -10.96 -5.67
N VAL A 22 -1.34 -11.44 -5.40
CA VAL A 22 -2.10 -11.11 -4.19
C VAL A 22 -1.34 -11.52 -2.93
N SER A 23 -0.71 -12.69 -2.93
CA SER A 23 0.10 -13.15 -1.80
C SER A 23 1.28 -12.21 -1.53
N LEU A 24 1.93 -11.67 -2.58
CA LEU A 24 3.06 -10.76 -2.41
C LEU A 24 2.62 -9.32 -2.05
N ILE A 25 1.47 -8.88 -2.56
CA ILE A 25 0.85 -7.62 -2.17
C ILE A 25 0.50 -7.61 -0.68
N TRP A 26 0.18 -8.77 -0.09
CA TRP A 26 -0.01 -8.87 1.35
C TRP A 26 1.24 -8.45 2.13
N TYR A 27 2.45 -8.82 1.68
CA TYR A 27 3.70 -8.38 2.31
C TYR A 27 3.94 -6.88 2.13
N LEU A 28 3.55 -6.31 0.99
CA LEU A 28 3.55 -4.87 0.81
C LEU A 28 2.70 -4.19 1.88
N GLU A 29 1.44 -4.62 2.05
CA GLU A 29 0.49 -4.04 3.00
C GLU A 29 0.92 -4.19 4.47
N ASN A 30 1.38 -5.39 4.86
CA ASN A 30 1.51 -5.77 6.27
C ASN A 30 2.95 -5.73 6.79
N VAL A 31 3.95 -5.63 5.91
CA VAL A 31 5.36 -5.65 6.29
C VAL A 31 6.08 -4.46 5.68
N PHE A 32 6.25 -4.42 4.35
CA PHE A 32 7.14 -3.46 3.71
C PHE A 32 6.68 -2.01 3.87
N TYR A 33 5.38 -1.74 3.87
CA TYR A 33 4.87 -0.39 4.05
C TYR A 33 5.35 0.24 5.36
N ALA A 34 5.10 -0.42 6.49
CA ALA A 34 5.50 0.06 7.82
C ALA A 34 7.03 0.06 7.97
N THR A 35 7.69 -1.05 7.62
CA THR A 35 9.15 -1.19 7.77
C THR A 35 9.90 -0.15 6.93
N SER A 36 9.41 0.20 5.73
CA SER A 36 10.03 1.26 4.91
C SER A 36 10.02 2.61 5.63
N GLY A 37 8.89 2.97 6.26
CA GLY A 37 8.78 4.19 7.06
C GLY A 37 9.72 4.18 8.27
N GLU A 38 9.82 3.05 8.97
CA GLU A 38 10.72 2.87 10.12
C GLU A 38 12.20 3.00 9.72
N ILE A 39 12.61 2.39 8.60
CA ILE A 39 13.97 2.51 8.07
C ILE A 39 14.29 3.98 7.76
N VAL A 40 13.40 4.67 7.04
CA VAL A 40 13.56 6.09 6.70
C VAL A 40 13.67 6.95 7.96
N HIS A 41 12.80 6.73 8.95
CA HIS A 41 12.85 7.44 10.23
C HIS A 41 14.15 7.17 11.00
N TYR A 42 14.59 5.91 11.07
CA TYR A 42 15.83 5.52 11.73
C TYR A 42 17.05 6.21 11.09
N LEU A 43 17.14 6.20 9.76
CA LEU A 43 18.23 6.85 9.04
C LEU A 43 18.23 8.37 9.25
N GLN A 44 17.06 9.00 9.18
CA GLN A 44 16.93 10.43 9.42
C GLN A 44 17.42 10.81 10.83
N LYS A 45 16.96 10.07 11.84
CA LYS A 45 17.26 10.36 13.25
C LYS A 45 18.73 10.08 13.60
N ASN A 46 19.24 8.91 13.23
CA ASN A 46 20.50 8.40 13.77
C ASN A 46 21.70 8.64 12.84
N ILE A 47 21.50 8.72 11.53
CA ILE A 47 22.58 8.90 10.56
C ILE A 47 22.65 10.34 10.08
N LEU A 48 21.49 10.93 9.76
CA LEU A 48 21.40 12.30 9.25
C LEU A 48 21.23 13.37 10.33
N GLN A 49 21.23 12.97 11.62
CA GLN A 49 21.11 13.89 12.77
C GLN A 49 19.87 14.79 12.69
N GLY A 50 18.75 14.22 12.23
CA GLY A 50 17.48 14.91 12.05
C GLY A 50 17.34 15.68 10.73
N LYS A 51 18.41 15.83 9.93
CA LYS A 51 18.34 16.50 8.61
C LYS A 51 17.38 15.75 7.69
N ALA A 52 16.55 16.51 6.96
CA ALA A 52 15.60 15.95 6.02
C ALA A 52 16.30 15.12 4.94
N ILE A 53 15.68 13.99 4.58
CA ILE A 53 16.12 13.14 3.49
C ILE A 53 15.73 13.80 2.17
N GLN A 54 16.71 14.11 1.32
CA GLN A 54 16.48 14.81 0.05
C GLN A 54 16.14 13.89 -1.13
N ASN A 55 16.44 12.59 -1.01
CA ASN A 55 16.30 11.61 -2.08
C ASN A 55 15.42 10.41 -1.69
N LYS A 56 14.80 9.77 -2.68
CA LYS A 56 14.03 8.53 -2.48
C LYS A 56 14.98 7.39 -2.11
N LEU A 57 15.03 7.03 -0.82
CA LEU A 57 15.92 5.96 -0.32
C LEU A 57 15.45 4.56 -0.69
N ILE A 58 14.13 4.34 -0.72
CA ILE A 58 13.53 3.04 -0.98
C ILE A 58 12.67 3.14 -2.24
N LYS A 59 12.91 2.22 -3.19
CA LYS A 59 12.07 2.01 -4.37
C LYS A 59 11.70 0.53 -4.43
N LEU A 60 10.41 0.24 -4.45
CA LEU A 60 9.90 -1.12 -4.58
C LEU A 60 9.46 -1.34 -6.03
N GLY A 61 9.97 -2.42 -6.63
CA GLY A 61 9.49 -2.94 -7.90
C GLY A 61 8.57 -4.14 -7.69
N PHE A 62 7.71 -4.42 -8.66
CA PHE A 62 6.79 -5.55 -8.59
C PHE A 62 6.69 -6.23 -9.97
N TRP A 63 7.15 -7.48 -10.04
CA TRP A 63 7.15 -8.30 -11.26
C TRP A 63 5.95 -9.24 -11.42
N PRO A 64 5.38 -9.84 -10.35
CA PRO A 64 4.24 -10.76 -10.49
C PRO A 64 3.06 -10.11 -11.22
N GLY A 65 2.53 -10.80 -12.22
CA GLY A 65 1.46 -10.29 -13.09
C GLY A 65 1.91 -9.31 -14.18
N GLY A 66 3.18 -8.89 -14.20
CA GLY A 66 3.77 -8.04 -15.23
C GLY A 66 4.82 -8.76 -16.09
N ASP A 67 5.62 -9.64 -15.48
CA ASP A 67 6.62 -10.46 -16.18
C ASP A 67 5.95 -11.60 -16.94
N ARG A 68 6.12 -11.61 -18.27
CA ARG A 68 5.49 -12.57 -19.19
C ARG A 68 6.49 -13.49 -19.87
N ASP A 69 7.78 -13.30 -19.64
CA ASP A 69 8.80 -14.05 -20.35
C ASP A 69 8.67 -15.54 -20.04
N GLY A 70 8.37 -16.35 -21.06
CA GLY A 70 8.11 -17.78 -20.90
C GLY A 70 6.84 -18.19 -20.14
N ASN A 71 5.96 -17.26 -19.75
CA ASN A 71 4.76 -17.56 -18.96
C ASN A 71 3.45 -17.12 -19.67
N PRO A 72 2.79 -18.02 -20.45
CA PRO A 72 1.59 -17.68 -21.21
C PRO A 72 0.37 -17.37 -20.33
N PHE A 73 0.41 -17.71 -19.04
CA PHE A 73 -0.69 -17.46 -18.12
C PHE A 73 -0.72 -16.01 -17.62
N VAL A 74 0.34 -15.22 -17.83
CA VAL A 74 0.36 -13.79 -17.47
C VAL A 74 -0.26 -12.98 -18.61
N THR A 75 -1.59 -12.89 -18.59
CA THR A 75 -2.36 -12.15 -19.60
C THR A 75 -2.43 -10.66 -19.30
N THR A 76 -2.84 -9.85 -20.29
CA THR A 76 -3.13 -8.41 -20.11
C THR A 76 -4.19 -8.16 -19.05
N GLU A 77 -5.21 -9.02 -18.98
CA GLU A 77 -6.24 -8.95 -17.96
C GLU A 77 -5.67 -9.16 -16.56
N ILE A 78 -4.77 -10.15 -16.37
CA ILE A 78 -4.09 -10.35 -15.10
C ILE A 78 -3.24 -9.12 -14.75
N THR A 79 -2.47 -8.58 -15.69
CA THR A 79 -1.66 -7.37 -15.44
C THR A 79 -2.52 -6.21 -14.95
N LEU A 80 -3.67 -5.97 -15.58
CA LEU A 80 -4.61 -4.91 -15.16
C LEU A 80 -5.18 -5.19 -13.77
N LYS A 81 -5.61 -6.42 -13.49
CA LYS A 81 -6.12 -6.84 -12.17
C LYS A 81 -5.06 -6.67 -11.07
N VAL A 82 -3.80 -7.02 -11.35
CA VAL A 82 -2.70 -6.83 -10.40
C VAL A 82 -2.40 -5.35 -10.17
N ALA A 83 -2.38 -4.53 -11.22
CA ALA A 83 -2.18 -3.09 -11.10
C ALA A 83 -3.29 -2.41 -10.27
N GLU A 84 -4.56 -2.78 -10.53
CA GLU A 84 -5.69 -2.31 -9.73
C GLU A 84 -5.55 -2.74 -8.28
N ARG A 85 -5.17 -4.00 -8.02
CA ARG A 85 -4.97 -4.51 -6.67
C ARG A 85 -3.86 -3.76 -5.93
N LEU A 86 -2.70 -3.56 -6.56
CA LEU A 86 -1.59 -2.78 -5.99
C LEU A 86 -2.04 -1.38 -5.60
N ARG A 87 -2.77 -0.69 -6.50
CA ARG A 87 -3.30 0.66 -6.24
C ARG A 87 -4.26 0.67 -5.05
N THR A 88 -5.21 -0.25 -4.99
CA THR A 88 -6.16 -0.33 -3.88
C THR A 88 -5.46 -0.67 -2.57
N SER A 89 -4.48 -1.58 -2.60
CA SER A 89 -3.70 -1.99 -1.43
C SER A 89 -2.89 -0.84 -0.82
N ILE A 90 -2.20 -0.03 -1.65
CA ILE A 90 -1.45 1.11 -1.12
C ILE A 90 -2.38 2.24 -0.60
N LEU A 91 -3.51 2.49 -1.26
CA LEU A 91 -4.50 3.45 -0.79
C LEU A 91 -5.12 3.03 0.55
N LYS A 92 -5.32 1.72 0.76
CA LYS A 92 -5.77 1.17 2.04
C LYS A 92 -4.76 1.41 3.16
N CYS A 93 -3.45 1.28 2.90
CA CYS A 93 -2.42 1.66 3.86
C CYS A 93 -2.53 3.15 4.24
N TYR A 94 -2.66 4.04 3.25
CA TYR A 94 -2.85 5.48 3.51
C TYR A 94 -4.12 5.78 4.31
N TYR A 95 -5.23 5.12 3.99
CA TYR A 95 -6.49 5.27 4.73
C TYR A 95 -6.32 4.90 6.22
N VAL A 96 -5.67 3.76 6.50
CA VAL A 96 -5.43 3.31 7.87
C VAL A 96 -4.56 4.32 8.63
N GLU A 97 -3.49 4.82 8.01
CA GLU A 97 -2.61 5.82 8.62
C GLU A 97 -3.32 7.15 8.86
N MET A 98 -4.13 7.62 7.89
CA MET A 98 -4.91 8.84 8.05
C MET A 98 -5.92 8.73 9.20
N ARG A 99 -6.57 7.56 9.34
CA ARG A 99 -7.46 7.27 10.46
C ARG A 99 -6.72 7.27 11.80
N ASN A 100 -5.47 6.79 11.83
CA ASN A 100 -4.62 6.83 13.02
C ASN A 100 -4.20 8.26 13.37
N LEU A 101 -3.86 9.09 12.38
CA LEU A 101 -3.53 10.51 12.56
C LEU A 101 -4.72 11.32 13.05
N LYS A 102 -5.91 11.10 12.49
CA LYS A 102 -7.16 11.75 12.92
C LYS A 102 -7.42 11.64 14.41
N ARG A 103 -7.10 10.48 15.01
CA ARG A 103 -7.26 10.25 16.45
C ARG A 103 -6.27 11.03 17.32
N LYS A 104 -5.16 11.50 16.73
CA LYS A 104 -4.07 12.21 17.42
C LYS A 104 -4.10 13.72 17.17
N LEU A 105 -4.54 14.15 15.99
CA LEU A 105 -4.56 15.55 15.56
C LEU A 105 -5.94 16.16 15.80
N THR A 106 -6.19 16.62 17.03
CA THR A 106 -7.49 17.20 17.45
C THR A 106 -7.46 18.73 17.53
N PHE A 107 -6.51 19.37 16.87
CA PHE A 107 -6.41 20.83 16.82
C PHE A 107 -7.51 21.39 15.92
N SER A 108 -8.12 22.49 16.34
CA SER A 108 -9.18 23.17 15.58
C SER A 108 -8.75 23.44 14.15
N GLY A 109 -9.54 22.99 13.18
CA GLY A 109 -9.30 23.16 11.74
C GLY A 109 -8.46 22.04 11.13
N VAL A 110 -7.50 21.49 11.86
CA VAL A 110 -6.72 20.31 11.42
C VAL A 110 -7.60 19.07 11.42
N ASP A 111 -8.50 18.94 12.39
CA ASP A 111 -9.45 17.84 12.50
C ASP A 111 -10.39 17.75 11.28
N THR A 112 -10.81 18.90 10.75
CA THR A 112 -11.60 19.00 9.51
C THR A 112 -10.80 18.53 8.30
N LEU A 113 -9.59 19.08 8.10
CA LEU A 113 -8.72 18.70 6.98
C LEU A 113 -8.42 17.20 6.96
N VAL A 114 -8.02 16.66 8.11
CA VAL A 114 -7.72 15.22 8.26
C VAL A 114 -8.97 14.36 8.02
N SER A 115 -10.15 14.83 8.44
CA SER A 115 -11.42 14.14 8.19
C SER A 115 -11.79 14.11 6.71
N GLU A 116 -11.59 15.20 5.98
CA GLU A 116 -11.83 15.26 4.54
C GLU A 116 -10.89 14.32 3.77
N LEU A 117 -9.60 14.33 4.11
CA LEU A 117 -8.61 13.41 3.54
C LEU A 117 -8.96 11.94 3.82
N GLU A 118 -9.35 11.63 5.06
CA GLU A 118 -9.80 10.27 5.45
C GLU A 118 -10.99 9.81 4.60
N GLN A 119 -11.99 10.68 4.39
CA GLN A 119 -13.17 10.37 3.57
C GLN A 119 -12.83 10.15 2.10
N LYS A 120 -11.98 11.00 1.51
CA LYS A 120 -11.54 10.82 0.12
C LYS A 120 -10.76 9.52 -0.07
N LEU A 121 -9.86 9.18 0.85
CA LEU A 121 -9.14 7.90 0.86
C LEU A 121 -10.09 6.72 1.00
N TYR A 122 -11.04 6.80 1.94
CA TYR A 122 -12.07 5.77 2.14
C TYR A 122 -12.86 5.49 0.85
N ARG A 123 -13.35 6.55 0.19
CA ARG A 123 -14.08 6.41 -1.09
C ARG A 123 -13.22 5.79 -2.18
N SER A 124 -11.94 6.19 -2.27
CA SER A 124 -10.99 5.65 -3.24
C SER A 124 -10.72 4.15 -3.03
N VAL A 125 -10.77 3.66 -1.80
CA VAL A 125 -10.55 2.24 -1.47
C VAL A 125 -11.81 1.39 -1.62
N PHE A 126 -12.97 1.86 -1.15
CA PHE A 126 -14.16 1.01 -0.96
C PHE A 126 -15.31 1.26 -1.95
N TYR A 127 -15.35 2.42 -2.61
CA TYR A 127 -16.46 2.81 -3.50
C TYR A 127 -16.05 2.96 -4.96
N SER A 128 -14.75 3.01 -5.25
CA SER A 128 -14.28 3.22 -6.62
C SER A 128 -14.10 1.92 -7.39
N LYS A 129 -14.66 1.88 -8.61
CA LYS A 129 -14.16 1.04 -9.71
C LYS A 129 -13.34 1.95 -10.62
N GLY A 130 -12.05 2.11 -10.35
CA GLY A 130 -11.20 2.94 -11.20
C GLY A 130 -11.01 4.39 -10.72
N GLU A 131 -12.01 5.02 -10.13
CA GLU A 131 -12.00 6.45 -9.75
C GLU A 131 -11.17 6.76 -8.50
N ILE A 132 -10.28 7.75 -8.58
CA ILE A 132 -9.52 8.22 -7.42
C ILE A 132 -10.16 9.52 -6.95
N TYR A 133 -10.55 9.58 -5.67
CA TYR A 133 -11.21 10.74 -5.07
C TYR A 133 -10.23 11.72 -4.40
N ILE A 134 -8.93 11.47 -4.51
CA ILE A 134 -7.85 12.35 -4.07
C ILE A 134 -6.64 12.22 -5.00
N THR A 135 -6.33 13.29 -5.72
CA THR A 135 -5.10 13.33 -6.53
C THR A 135 -3.88 13.64 -5.67
N LEU A 136 -2.69 13.35 -6.19
CA LEU A 136 -1.44 13.74 -5.51
C LEU A 136 -1.35 15.26 -5.33
N GLU A 137 -1.76 16.03 -6.35
CA GLU A 137 -1.73 17.49 -6.31
C GLU A 137 -2.67 18.04 -5.23
N GLU A 138 -3.90 17.53 -5.16
CA GLU A 138 -4.84 17.88 -4.10
C GLU A 138 -4.27 17.56 -2.71
N LEU A 139 -3.68 16.37 -2.54
CA LEU A 139 -3.08 15.98 -1.26
C LEU A 139 -1.95 16.93 -0.84
N LEU A 140 -1.11 17.37 -1.79
CA LEU A 140 0.01 18.27 -1.50
C LEU A 140 -0.42 19.71 -1.25
N THR A 141 -1.54 20.15 -1.81
CA THR A 141 -2.06 21.53 -1.62
C THR A 141 -2.80 21.68 -0.29
N GLN A 142 -3.30 20.56 0.27
CA GLN A 142 -3.98 20.54 1.57
C GLN A 142 -3.02 20.36 2.77
N LEU A 143 -1.73 20.07 2.52
CA LEU A 143 -0.66 19.93 3.52
C LEU A 143 0.10 21.25 3.72
#